data_AF-A0AAV9GK23-F1
#
_entry.id   AF-A0AAV9GK23-F1
#
_cell.length_a   1.000
_cell.length_b   1.000
_cell.length_c   1.000
_cell.angle_alpha   90.00
_cell.angle_beta   90.00
_cell.angle_gamma   90.00
#
_symmetry.space_group_name_H-M   'P 1'
#
loop_
_entity.id
_entity.type
_entity.pdbx_description
1 polymer ?
#
loop_
_entity_poly.entity_id
_entity_poly.type
_entity_poly.pdbx_seq_one_letter_code
_entity_poly.pdbx_strand_id
1 'polypeptide(L)'
;MATSSFSSFILIFSLLSFCAIAIPEPRPASWSSKTFGPDGPWNAVEVVIGGVGQNRTAVFPGHAWHSWFTSTDYCFLTSSDHCNDAGGYPLRNSGSSRVSMEFLQPAQEWMAGVRVAGEDGFMYLDDMDLLFKGDNTDYITKTSLAIISDQMLALPNGTQYPALLGCLSLGSPEANQTFVEVPGPNLNGTMIPWPLAKRGATPSSSFGLHIGSGITVARMQGSLFWGGYDRNRVVGDVLALDGGFYEPILLKNIAITVVKGASPFAFPSTSKPGLLAQGNSSLSSSAGLPIVIDPCSPYLSLPRSTCDAIASHLPVTYCPNLGLYIWDMTSPKTTQILTSASALSFTLPGGTNTQTLTIHVPFRHLNLTLSKPLALAPTQYFPCYTSSGTRASVLGRAFLQDAFLSANWESSRVWLAQAPGPNIQPGSNPVGILPGDTAIQSGGNDWATSWDGFWTPLSEKQANGTEGIPAPAPVGAGNKEGEGLSAGAKAGISIGVAFFAAGLIGLGILLWRRGWIGPSTSGFARQESEIALEGRHSVEMETAMPNSSRGGGWGPVEVAGTSVRDPIPLGEVDGTSSSSSKKGLATSGRHVRSLHALA
;
A
#
# COMPACT_ATOMS: atom_id res chain seq x y z
N MET A 1 17.77 -72.51 39.72
CA MET A 1 17.46 -71.50 40.75
C MET A 1 17.75 -70.13 40.17
N ALA A 2 16.72 -69.29 40.19
CA ALA A 2 16.70 -67.83 40.07
C ALA A 2 17.38 -67.14 38.86
N THR A 3 16.55 -66.86 37.86
CA THR A 3 16.71 -65.74 36.90
C THR A 3 15.44 -64.88 36.99
N SER A 4 15.54 -63.61 37.43
CA SER A 4 14.80 -62.46 36.89
C SER A 4 14.96 -61.22 37.78
N SER A 5 15.64 -60.19 37.26
CA SER A 5 15.47 -58.79 37.69
C SER A 5 16.20 -57.89 36.68
N PHE A 6 15.61 -57.75 35.50
CA PHE A 6 16.02 -56.73 34.52
C PHE A 6 14.84 -56.46 33.57
N SER A 7 13.71 -56.01 34.13
CA SER A 7 12.59 -55.57 33.30
C SER A 7 11.66 -54.66 34.10
N SER A 8 12.11 -53.45 34.44
CA SER A 8 11.23 -52.40 35.01
C SER A 8 11.73 -50.95 34.81
N PHE A 9 12.76 -50.71 33.98
CA PHE A 9 13.29 -49.34 33.77
C PHE A 9 13.20 -48.82 32.32
N ILE A 10 12.45 -49.50 31.44
CA ILE A 10 12.20 -49.05 30.06
C ILE A 10 10.69 -49.04 29.79
N LEU A 11 9.93 -48.27 30.58
CA LEU A 11 8.50 -48.03 30.35
C LEU A 11 7.97 -46.76 31.05
N ILE A 12 8.83 -45.75 31.27
CA ILE A 12 8.45 -44.39 31.72
C ILE A 12 9.17 -43.34 30.85
N PHE A 13 9.30 -43.58 29.55
CA PHE A 13 9.86 -42.61 28.60
C PHE A 13 9.05 -42.55 27.28
N SER A 14 7.77 -42.91 27.33
CA SER A 14 6.88 -42.98 26.15
C SER A 14 5.58 -42.19 26.28
N LEU A 15 5.48 -41.26 27.25
CA LEU A 15 4.32 -40.37 27.43
C LEU A 15 4.69 -38.91 27.69
N LEU A 16 5.80 -38.44 27.12
CA LEU A 16 5.94 -37.01 26.80
C LEU A 16 5.61 -36.86 25.32
N SER A 17 4.34 -37.04 24.99
CA SER A 17 3.78 -36.39 23.81
C SER A 17 3.90 -34.90 24.08
N PHE A 18 4.99 -34.29 23.61
CA PHE A 18 5.02 -32.85 23.38
C PHE A 18 3.82 -32.58 22.49
N CYS A 19 2.75 -32.05 23.08
CA CYS A 19 1.71 -31.38 22.33
C CYS A 19 2.44 -30.19 21.71
N ALA A 20 3.03 -30.38 20.53
CA ALA A 20 3.55 -29.28 19.76
C ALA A 20 2.35 -28.38 19.50
N ILE A 21 2.29 -27.26 20.21
CA ILE A 21 1.31 -26.22 19.94
C ILE A 21 1.58 -25.83 18.49
N ALA A 22 0.72 -26.27 17.58
CA ALA A 22 0.82 -25.91 16.18
C ALA A 22 0.71 -24.38 16.11
N ILE A 23 1.79 -23.73 15.67
CA ILE A 23 1.78 -22.29 15.43
C ILE A 23 0.71 -22.05 14.35
N PRO A 24 -0.26 -21.16 14.57
CA PRO A 24 -1.30 -20.88 13.58
C PRO A 24 -0.66 -20.42 12.27
N GLU A 25 -1.30 -20.68 11.13
CA GLU A 25 -0.77 -20.23 9.84
C GLU A 25 -1.13 -18.77 9.55
N PRO A 26 -0.32 -18.04 8.76
CA PRO A 26 -0.68 -16.72 8.25
C PRO A 26 -2.00 -16.74 7.49
N ARG A 27 -2.80 -15.68 7.62
CA ARG A 27 -4.12 -15.60 7.00
C ARG A 27 -4.14 -14.59 5.84
N PRO A 28 -4.46 -15.02 4.61
CA PRO A 28 -4.55 -14.08 3.49
C PRO A 28 -5.80 -13.21 3.61
N ALA A 29 -5.68 -11.93 3.27
CA ALA A 29 -6.85 -11.07 3.09
C ALA A 29 -7.61 -11.44 1.81
N SER A 30 -8.91 -11.16 1.79
CA SER A 30 -9.73 -11.26 0.58
C SER A 30 -9.50 -10.04 -0.31
N TRP A 31 -9.07 -10.26 -1.56
CA TRP A 31 -8.90 -9.20 -2.56
C TRP A 31 -10.12 -9.11 -3.46
N SER A 32 -10.51 -7.90 -3.84
CA SER A 32 -11.58 -7.70 -4.82
C SER A 32 -11.16 -8.18 -6.21
N SER A 33 -12.12 -8.68 -6.97
CA SER A 33 -11.92 -9.00 -8.39
C SER A 33 -11.92 -7.76 -9.29
N LYS A 34 -12.38 -6.62 -8.77
CA LYS A 34 -12.42 -5.32 -9.44
C LYS A 34 -11.23 -4.45 -9.07
N THR A 35 -11.04 -3.40 -9.84
CA THR A 35 -10.03 -2.37 -9.58
C THR A 35 -10.68 -1.00 -9.45
N PHE A 36 -10.12 -0.13 -8.62
CA PHE A 36 -10.75 1.11 -8.18
C PHE A 36 -9.84 2.32 -8.32
N GLY A 37 -10.44 3.51 -8.27
CA GLY A 37 -9.74 4.79 -8.25
C GLY A 37 -9.63 5.46 -9.63
N PRO A 38 -9.86 6.78 -9.73
CA PRO A 38 -9.81 7.53 -10.98
C PRO A 38 -8.37 7.88 -11.36
N ASP A 39 -7.42 7.57 -10.49
CA ASP A 39 -5.98 7.74 -10.63
C ASP A 39 -5.25 6.39 -10.77
N GLY A 40 -6.00 5.31 -10.98
CA GLY A 40 -5.52 3.96 -11.18
C GLY A 40 -6.30 3.24 -12.28
N PRO A 41 -6.02 1.95 -12.43
CA PRO A 41 -6.85 1.04 -11.66
C PRO A 41 -6.07 0.40 -10.50
N TRP A 42 -6.53 0.55 -9.26
CA TRP A 42 -5.86 0.01 -8.07
C TRP A 42 -6.55 -1.23 -7.51
N ASN A 43 -5.76 -2.15 -6.96
CA ASN A 43 -6.27 -3.31 -6.24
C ASN A 43 -6.78 -2.89 -4.86
N ALA A 44 -7.85 -3.53 -4.39
CA ALA A 44 -8.44 -3.30 -3.07
C ALA A 44 -8.69 -4.63 -2.35
N VAL A 45 -8.68 -4.59 -1.02
CA VAL A 45 -9.09 -5.71 -0.17
C VAL A 45 -10.56 -5.54 0.20
N GLU A 46 -11.24 -6.64 0.48
CA GLU A 46 -12.64 -6.67 0.88
C GLU A 46 -12.77 -7.07 2.35
N VAL A 47 -13.64 -6.36 3.07
CA VAL A 47 -14.05 -6.67 4.45
C VAL A 47 -15.57 -6.57 4.57
N VAL A 48 -16.14 -7.06 5.67
CA VAL A 48 -17.54 -6.81 6.04
C VAL A 48 -17.58 -6.07 7.37
N ILE A 49 -18.49 -5.13 7.55
CA ILE A 49 -18.54 -4.22 8.71
C ILE A 49 -19.99 -4.08 9.16
N GLY A 50 -20.24 -4.05 10.47
CA GLY A 50 -21.58 -3.85 11.05
C GLY A 50 -22.35 -5.14 11.36
N GLY A 51 -21.64 -6.27 11.47
CA GLY A 51 -22.16 -7.58 11.86
C GLY A 51 -22.53 -8.52 10.70
N VAL A 52 -23.06 -9.71 11.05
CA VAL A 52 -23.41 -10.78 10.10
C VAL A 52 -24.54 -10.33 9.16
N GLY A 53 -24.33 -10.48 7.85
CA GLY A 53 -25.32 -10.16 6.81
C GLY A 53 -25.13 -8.82 6.09
N GLN A 54 -24.07 -8.07 6.41
CA GLN A 54 -23.71 -6.83 5.72
C GLN A 54 -22.91 -7.09 4.43
N ASN A 55 -22.96 -6.14 3.49
CA ASN A 55 -22.28 -6.27 2.20
C ASN A 55 -20.75 -6.15 2.33
N ARG A 56 -20.04 -6.80 1.40
CA ARG A 56 -18.60 -6.62 1.25
C ARG A 56 -18.30 -5.18 0.89
N THR A 57 -17.29 -4.62 1.55
CA THR A 57 -16.78 -3.27 1.33
C THR A 57 -15.33 -3.37 0.90
N ALA A 58 -15.04 -2.86 -0.29
CA ALA A 58 -13.70 -2.72 -0.82
C ALA A 58 -13.00 -1.50 -0.20
N VAL A 59 -11.76 -1.68 0.20
CA VAL A 59 -10.91 -0.64 0.79
C VAL A 59 -9.46 -0.82 0.36
N PHE A 60 -8.72 0.28 0.29
CA PHE A 60 -7.27 0.19 0.11
C PHE A 60 -6.62 -0.20 1.44
N PRO A 61 -5.51 -0.96 1.44
CA PRO A 61 -4.65 -1.02 2.61
C PRO A 61 -4.24 0.40 3.05
N GLY A 62 -4.16 0.64 4.35
CA GLY A 62 -4.00 1.97 4.93
C GLY A 62 -2.78 2.14 5.83
N HIS A 63 -2.42 3.41 6.04
CA HIS A 63 -1.36 3.81 6.96
C HIS A 63 -1.85 4.11 8.38
N ALA A 64 -3.09 4.56 8.55
CA ALA A 64 -3.61 4.97 9.85
C ALA A 64 -3.85 3.77 10.79
N TRP A 65 -3.81 4.04 12.10
CA TRP A 65 -4.08 3.06 13.15
C TRP A 65 -5.54 2.60 13.21
N HIS A 66 -6.46 3.43 12.74
CA HIS A 66 -7.87 3.11 12.56
C HIS A 66 -8.24 3.05 11.07
N SER A 67 -9.32 2.34 10.76
CA SER A 67 -9.79 2.21 9.38
C SER A 67 -10.72 3.37 9.02
N TRP A 68 -10.67 3.83 7.77
CA TRP A 68 -11.60 4.78 7.19
C TRP A 68 -12.55 4.07 6.23
N PHE A 69 -13.84 4.34 6.31
CA PHE A 69 -14.83 3.75 5.39
C PHE A 69 -15.76 4.80 4.80
N THR A 70 -16.07 4.66 3.52
CA THR A 70 -17.12 5.45 2.86
C THR A 70 -18.48 5.04 3.39
N SER A 71 -19.28 6.01 3.82
CA SER A 71 -20.68 5.74 4.16
C SER A 71 -21.50 5.45 2.91
N THR A 72 -22.57 4.67 3.05
CA THR A 72 -23.52 4.45 1.94
C THR A 72 -24.18 5.76 1.48
N ASP A 73 -24.32 6.75 2.37
CA ASP A 73 -24.93 8.03 2.03
C ASP A 73 -23.96 8.89 1.18
N TYR A 74 -22.66 8.85 1.49
CA TYR A 74 -21.60 9.51 0.70
C TYR A 74 -21.60 9.06 -0.77
N CYS A 75 -21.87 7.78 -0.99
CA CYS A 75 -21.94 7.19 -2.32
C CYS A 75 -22.90 7.91 -3.27
N PHE A 76 -24.03 8.38 -2.75
CA PHE A 76 -25.05 9.09 -3.53
C PHE A 76 -24.65 10.52 -3.88
N LEU A 77 -23.68 11.12 -3.18
CA LEU A 77 -23.21 12.49 -3.44
C LEU A 77 -22.45 12.62 -4.78
N THR A 78 -22.01 11.51 -5.34
CA THR A 78 -20.96 11.52 -6.38
C THR A 78 -21.48 11.35 -7.81
N SER A 79 -22.78 11.08 -8.01
CA SER A 79 -23.37 10.64 -9.29
C SER A 79 -22.68 9.44 -9.96
N SER A 80 -21.72 8.81 -9.27
CA SER A 80 -20.90 7.72 -9.80
C SER A 80 -21.26 6.43 -9.08
N ASP A 81 -21.49 5.36 -9.84
CA ASP A 81 -21.85 4.02 -9.34
C ASP A 81 -20.71 3.32 -8.55
N HIS A 82 -19.65 4.04 -8.18
CA HIS A 82 -18.46 3.49 -7.54
C HIS A 82 -18.77 2.66 -6.28
N CYS A 83 -19.81 3.02 -5.52
CA CYS A 83 -20.23 2.25 -4.36
C CYS A 83 -21.13 1.04 -4.65
N ASN A 84 -21.76 0.95 -5.82
CA ASN A 84 -22.42 -0.30 -6.21
C ASN A 84 -21.38 -1.42 -6.36
N ASP A 85 -20.17 -1.04 -6.79
CA ASP A 85 -19.06 -1.95 -6.97
C ASP A 85 -18.18 -2.12 -5.72
N ALA A 86 -17.99 -1.04 -4.97
CA ALA A 86 -17.14 -1.02 -3.78
C ALA A 86 -17.87 -1.39 -2.49
N GLY A 87 -19.19 -1.32 -2.44
CA GLY A 87 -19.92 -1.33 -1.17
C GLY A 87 -19.71 -0.03 -0.38
N GLY A 88 -20.12 -0.04 0.89
CA GLY A 88 -20.01 1.11 1.78
C GLY A 88 -20.60 0.80 3.15
N TYR A 89 -20.23 1.59 4.15
CA TYR A 89 -20.68 1.42 5.53
C TYR A 89 -22.09 1.99 5.73
N PRO A 90 -23.09 1.16 6.09
CA PRO A 90 -24.47 1.61 6.19
C PRO A 90 -24.73 2.24 7.56
N LEU A 91 -24.48 3.55 7.69
CA LEU A 91 -24.70 4.31 8.93
C LEU A 91 -26.14 4.18 9.48
N ARG A 92 -27.14 3.89 8.65
CA ARG A 92 -28.54 3.79 9.12
C ARG A 92 -28.97 2.37 9.48
N ASN A 93 -28.24 1.35 9.02
CA ASN A 93 -28.61 -0.07 9.08
C ASN A 93 -27.50 -1.00 9.62
N SER A 94 -26.36 -0.47 10.10
CA SER A 94 -25.41 -1.24 10.91
C SER A 94 -26.15 -1.78 12.14
N GLY A 95 -26.04 -3.08 12.44
CA GLY A 95 -26.78 -3.73 13.51
C GLY A 95 -26.48 -3.16 14.91
N SER A 96 -26.95 -3.86 15.95
CA SER A 96 -26.80 -3.46 17.35
C SER A 96 -25.36 -3.43 17.89
N SER A 97 -24.34 -3.79 17.09
CA SER A 97 -22.92 -3.81 17.49
C SER A 97 -22.26 -2.43 17.48
N ARG A 98 -22.80 -1.48 16.72
CA ARG A 98 -22.19 -0.16 16.55
C ARG A 98 -22.26 0.68 17.82
N VAL A 99 -21.14 1.32 18.15
CA VAL A 99 -21.05 2.37 19.16
C VAL A 99 -20.56 3.64 18.51
N SER A 100 -21.39 4.68 18.48
CA SER A 100 -20.98 6.03 18.09
C SER A 100 -20.11 6.64 19.18
N MET A 101 -19.09 7.40 18.79
CA MET A 101 -18.20 8.11 19.72
C MET A 101 -18.29 9.61 19.48
N GLU A 102 -18.17 10.42 20.54
CA GLU A 102 -18.03 11.87 20.41
C GLU A 102 -16.57 12.26 20.09
N PHE A 103 -15.93 11.48 19.22
CA PHE A 103 -14.55 11.67 18.81
C PHE A 103 -14.48 11.94 17.30
N LEU A 104 -13.78 13.01 16.96
CA LEU A 104 -13.52 13.41 15.58
C LEU A 104 -12.07 13.11 15.22
N GLN A 105 -11.84 12.51 14.05
CA GLN A 105 -10.51 12.35 13.47
C GLN A 105 -10.27 13.45 12.46
N PRO A 106 -9.10 14.11 12.49
CA PRO A 106 -8.76 15.10 11.48
C PRO A 106 -8.92 14.52 10.08
N ALA A 107 -9.65 15.20 9.20
CA ALA A 107 -9.92 14.70 7.84
C ALA A 107 -8.64 14.34 7.08
N GLN A 108 -7.56 15.08 7.34
CA GLN A 108 -6.27 14.87 6.70
C GLN A 108 -5.52 13.59 7.15
N GLU A 109 -5.91 12.96 8.28
CA GLU A 109 -5.36 11.67 8.74
C GLU A 109 -5.87 10.48 7.92
N TRP A 110 -6.90 10.67 7.10
CA TRP A 110 -7.39 9.64 6.20
C TRP A 110 -6.34 9.23 5.16
N MET A 111 -5.64 10.20 4.56
CA MET A 111 -4.68 9.94 3.49
C MET A 111 -3.57 10.99 3.50
N ALA A 112 -2.32 10.52 3.45
CA ALA A 112 -1.17 11.41 3.39
C ALA A 112 -0.88 11.89 1.95
N GLY A 113 -0.20 13.02 1.79
CA GLY A 113 0.35 13.47 0.50
C GLY A 113 -0.66 14.05 -0.51
N VAL A 114 -1.96 13.79 -0.32
CA VAL A 114 -3.07 14.44 -1.03
C VAL A 114 -3.89 15.27 -0.05
N ARG A 115 -4.38 16.44 -0.48
CA ARG A 115 -5.19 17.30 0.39
C ARG A 115 -6.59 16.72 0.53
N VAL A 116 -7.04 16.57 1.77
CA VAL A 116 -8.43 16.24 2.09
C VAL A 116 -9.16 17.54 2.46
N ALA A 117 -10.34 17.75 1.88
CA ALA A 117 -11.25 18.85 2.21
C ALA A 117 -12.52 18.27 2.85
N GLY A 118 -13.17 19.04 3.71
CA GLY A 118 -14.33 18.61 4.49
C GLY A 118 -14.08 18.73 5.98
N GLU A 119 -15.10 18.43 6.78
CA GLU A 119 -14.99 18.44 8.25
C GLU A 119 -14.25 17.21 8.76
N ASP A 120 -13.89 17.22 10.04
CA ASP A 120 -13.29 16.05 10.69
C ASP A 120 -14.27 14.86 10.72
N GLY A 121 -13.75 13.65 10.55
CA GLY A 121 -14.55 12.43 10.42
C GLY A 121 -14.99 11.88 11.77
N PHE A 122 -16.27 11.53 11.91
CA PHE A 122 -16.77 10.87 13.11
C PHE A 122 -16.22 9.46 13.26
N MET A 123 -15.79 9.13 14.47
CA MET A 123 -15.35 7.79 14.84
C MET A 123 -16.46 6.93 15.40
N TYR A 124 -16.34 5.64 15.16
CA TYR A 124 -17.21 4.59 15.66
C TYR A 124 -16.38 3.39 16.11
N LEU A 125 -16.98 2.57 16.97
CA LEU A 125 -16.57 1.20 17.16
C LEU A 125 -17.61 0.31 16.53
N ASP A 126 -17.19 -0.64 15.70
CA ASP A 126 -18.08 -1.64 15.15
C ASP A 126 -17.34 -2.94 14.90
N ASP A 127 -18.10 -3.99 14.66
CA ASP A 127 -17.54 -5.29 14.35
C ASP A 127 -17.13 -5.36 12.88
N MET A 128 -16.02 -6.04 12.63
CA MET A 128 -15.42 -6.23 11.31
C MET A 128 -15.10 -7.70 11.08
N ASP A 129 -15.38 -8.16 9.87
CA ASP A 129 -15.04 -9.48 9.38
C ASP A 129 -14.03 -9.33 8.21
N LEU A 130 -12.87 -9.96 8.37
CA LEU A 130 -11.76 -9.93 7.41
C LEU A 130 -11.87 -11.00 6.30
N LEU A 131 -12.94 -11.80 6.31
CA LEU A 131 -13.30 -12.78 5.28
C LEU A 131 -12.23 -13.85 5.10
N PHE A 132 -11.79 -14.48 6.20
CA PHE A 132 -10.84 -15.58 6.12
C PHE A 132 -11.52 -16.82 5.55
N LYS A 133 -10.81 -17.54 4.67
CA LYS A 133 -11.34 -18.78 4.10
C LYS A 133 -11.15 -19.93 5.09
N GLY A 134 -12.24 -20.62 5.43
CA GLY A 134 -12.19 -21.96 6.03
C GLY A 134 -12.35 -22.02 7.54
N ASP A 135 -12.42 -20.90 8.27
CA ASP A 135 -12.78 -20.86 9.68
C ASP A 135 -13.39 -19.51 10.11
N ASN A 136 -14.18 -19.51 11.18
CA ASN A 136 -14.85 -18.30 11.72
C ASN A 136 -13.89 -17.50 12.65
N THR A 137 -12.62 -17.37 12.28
CA THR A 137 -11.59 -16.69 13.10
C THR A 137 -11.27 -15.27 12.63
N ASP A 138 -11.96 -14.81 11.59
CA ASP A 138 -11.87 -13.52 10.94
C ASP A 138 -12.59 -12.38 11.67
N TYR A 139 -13.52 -12.69 12.56
CA TYR A 139 -14.36 -11.69 13.22
C TYR A 139 -13.65 -10.93 14.35
N ILE A 140 -13.65 -9.60 14.26
CA ILE A 140 -13.06 -8.66 15.21
C ILE A 140 -14.13 -7.73 15.74
N THR A 141 -14.28 -7.70 17.07
CA THR A 141 -15.29 -6.85 17.71
C THR A 141 -14.75 -5.49 18.09
N LYS A 142 -15.62 -4.47 18.06
CA LYS A 142 -15.30 -3.09 18.48
C LYS A 142 -14.04 -2.52 17.80
N THR A 143 -13.88 -2.80 16.51
CA THR A 143 -12.79 -2.25 15.70
C THR A 143 -12.96 -0.74 15.59
N SER A 144 -11.87 0.00 15.77
CA SER A 144 -11.87 1.46 15.65
C SER A 144 -11.95 1.88 14.18
N LEU A 145 -12.94 2.71 13.83
CA LEU A 145 -13.11 3.20 12.47
C LEU A 145 -13.62 4.65 12.40
N ALA A 146 -13.22 5.38 11.37
CA ALA A 146 -13.72 6.70 11.00
C ALA A 146 -14.57 6.59 9.72
N ILE A 147 -15.52 7.51 9.57
CA ILE A 147 -16.44 7.50 8.42
C ILE A 147 -16.21 8.70 7.52
N ILE A 148 -16.13 8.42 6.23
CA ILE A 148 -16.15 9.39 5.14
C ILE A 148 -17.61 9.66 4.78
N SER A 149 -18.10 10.83 5.16
CA SER A 149 -19.48 11.29 4.95
C SER A 149 -19.60 12.47 3.99
N ASP A 150 -18.57 13.31 3.98
CA ASP A 150 -18.53 14.59 3.28
C ASP A 150 -17.10 14.97 2.86
N GLN A 151 -16.09 14.26 3.38
CA GLN A 151 -14.68 14.49 3.07
C GLN A 151 -14.41 14.16 1.58
N MET A 152 -13.76 15.07 0.89
CA MET A 152 -13.40 14.97 -0.52
C MET A 152 -11.90 15.17 -0.71
N LEU A 153 -11.35 14.60 -1.78
CA LEU A 153 -9.97 14.86 -2.19
C LEU A 153 -9.93 16.18 -2.96
N ALA A 154 -8.89 16.98 -2.73
CA ALA A 154 -8.77 18.31 -3.32
C ALA A 154 -7.53 18.41 -4.22
N LEU A 155 -7.75 18.87 -5.45
CA LEU A 155 -6.72 19.14 -6.44
C LEU A 155 -6.04 20.50 -6.20
N PRO A 156 -4.85 20.75 -6.78
CA PRO A 156 -4.15 22.03 -6.61
C PRO A 156 -4.96 23.26 -7.03
N ASN A 157 -5.82 23.14 -8.05
CA ASN A 157 -6.72 24.22 -8.49
C ASN A 157 -7.93 24.47 -7.55
N GLY A 158 -8.06 23.70 -6.47
CA GLY A 158 -9.17 23.80 -5.52
C GLY A 158 -10.38 22.93 -5.87
N THR A 159 -10.40 22.28 -7.04
CA THR A 159 -11.46 21.32 -7.39
C THR A 159 -11.47 20.17 -6.39
N GLN A 160 -12.63 19.90 -5.81
CA GLN A 160 -12.86 18.76 -4.93
C GLN A 160 -13.52 17.63 -5.71
N TYR A 161 -13.14 16.40 -5.41
CA TYR A 161 -13.75 15.22 -5.98
C TYR A 161 -13.86 14.12 -4.92
N PRO A 162 -14.88 13.26 -5.01
CA PRO A 162 -15.07 12.21 -4.02
C PRO A 162 -13.98 11.14 -4.16
N ALA A 163 -13.52 10.59 -3.05
CA ALA A 163 -12.72 9.37 -3.13
C ALA A 163 -13.62 8.16 -3.37
N LEU A 164 -13.07 7.15 -4.04
CA LEU A 164 -13.84 5.96 -4.34
C LEU A 164 -13.88 4.98 -3.18
N LEU A 165 -12.79 4.86 -2.42
CA LEU A 165 -12.66 3.90 -1.33
C LEU A 165 -12.06 4.56 -0.08
N GLY A 166 -12.35 3.97 1.07
CA GLY A 166 -11.64 4.24 2.32
C GLY A 166 -10.33 3.42 2.44
N CYS A 167 -9.78 3.40 3.66
CA CYS A 167 -8.49 2.79 3.98
C CYS A 167 -8.64 1.79 5.15
N LEU A 168 -8.15 0.55 5.00
CA LEU A 168 -8.09 -0.46 6.05
C LEU A 168 -6.83 -0.29 6.89
N SER A 169 -6.96 -0.12 8.21
CA SER A 169 -5.81 -0.15 9.12
C SER A 169 -5.07 -1.48 9.03
N LEU A 170 -3.74 -1.41 8.91
CA LEU A 170 -2.85 -2.58 8.98
C LEU A 170 -2.30 -2.83 10.40
N GLY A 171 -2.85 -2.10 11.36
CA GLY A 171 -2.57 -2.20 12.77
C GLY A 171 -1.68 -1.12 13.32
N SER A 172 -1.30 -1.27 14.60
CA SER A 172 -0.68 -0.28 15.48
C SER A 172 0.21 -0.91 16.56
N PRO A 173 1.12 -0.15 17.20
CA PRO A 173 1.91 -0.62 18.33
C PRO A 173 1.05 -1.07 19.51
N GLU A 174 -0.02 -0.33 19.82
CA GLU A 174 -0.96 -0.69 20.87
C GLU A 174 -2.03 -1.64 20.36
N ALA A 175 -2.56 -2.49 21.24
CA ALA A 175 -3.63 -3.42 20.88
C ALA A 175 -5.03 -2.80 20.92
N ASN A 176 -5.19 -1.74 21.73
CA ASN A 176 -6.46 -1.06 21.95
C ASN A 176 -6.23 0.45 22.10
N GLN A 177 -7.21 1.24 21.70
CA GLN A 177 -7.30 2.68 21.97
C GLN A 177 -8.45 2.94 22.96
N THR A 178 -8.19 3.75 24.00
CA THR A 178 -9.23 4.19 24.95
C THR A 178 -9.70 5.59 24.58
N PHE A 179 -11.01 5.75 24.38
CA PHE A 179 -11.69 7.01 24.14
C PHE A 179 -12.42 7.44 25.40
N VAL A 180 -12.22 8.71 25.81
CA VAL A 180 -12.83 9.28 27.00
C VAL A 180 -14.13 9.99 26.58
N GLU A 181 -15.27 9.45 26.99
CA GLU A 181 -16.61 10.00 26.70
C GLU A 181 -17.10 10.84 27.87
N VAL A 182 -17.67 12.02 27.60
CA VAL A 182 -18.19 12.93 28.64
C VAL A 182 -19.55 13.49 28.23
N PRO A 183 -20.68 13.09 28.87
CA PRO A 183 -20.80 12.16 29.99
C PRO A 183 -20.86 10.70 29.50
N GLY A 184 -20.00 9.82 30.02
CA GLY A 184 -20.10 8.40 29.68
C GLY A 184 -18.97 7.54 30.26
N PRO A 185 -19.06 6.20 30.14
CA PRO A 185 -17.93 5.33 30.39
C PRO A 185 -16.91 5.45 29.25
N ASN A 186 -15.63 5.30 29.57
CA ASN A 186 -14.59 5.18 28.56
C ASN A 186 -14.88 4.02 27.60
N LEU A 187 -14.70 4.25 26.31
CA LEU A 187 -14.86 3.26 25.27
C LEU A 187 -13.50 2.70 24.87
N ASN A 188 -13.41 1.38 24.68
CA ASN A 188 -12.18 0.72 24.24
C ASN A 188 -12.39 0.16 22.85
N GLY A 189 -11.68 0.75 21.88
CA GLY A 189 -11.60 0.25 20.52
C GLY A 189 -10.44 -0.70 20.35
N THR A 190 -10.64 -1.78 19.61
CA THR A 190 -9.58 -2.71 19.22
C THR A 190 -8.89 -2.23 17.95
N MET A 191 -7.62 -2.62 17.80
CA MET A 191 -6.81 -2.33 16.60
C MET A 191 -6.34 -3.64 15.98
N ILE A 192 -6.59 -3.81 14.68
CA ILE A 192 -6.13 -4.97 13.90
C ILE A 192 -4.59 -5.03 13.95
N PRO A 193 -3.90 -6.14 13.73
CA PRO A 193 -4.34 -7.53 13.82
C PRO A 193 -4.28 -8.10 15.24
N TRP A 194 -4.13 -7.28 16.28
CA TRP A 194 -3.94 -7.75 17.66
C TRP A 194 -5.00 -8.74 18.17
N PRO A 195 -6.31 -8.54 17.93
CA PRO A 195 -7.33 -9.51 18.33
C PRO A 195 -7.15 -10.89 17.66
N LEU A 196 -6.59 -10.95 16.46
CA LEU A 196 -6.30 -12.22 15.77
C LEU A 196 -5.16 -12.96 16.47
N ALA A 197 -4.06 -12.24 16.73
CA ALA A 197 -2.89 -12.79 17.41
C ALA A 197 -3.21 -13.30 18.81
N LYS A 198 -3.88 -12.48 19.63
CA LYS A 198 -4.24 -12.82 21.02
C LYS A 198 -5.14 -14.05 21.15
N ARG A 199 -5.90 -14.38 20.10
CA ARG A 199 -6.80 -15.55 20.06
C ARG A 199 -6.19 -16.74 19.31
N GLY A 200 -4.95 -16.63 18.84
CA GLY A 200 -4.26 -17.68 18.10
C GLY A 200 -4.80 -17.91 16.69
N ALA A 201 -5.45 -16.92 16.08
CA ALA A 201 -5.93 -17.01 14.69
C ALA A 201 -4.80 -16.79 13.67
N THR A 202 -3.77 -16.03 14.07
CA THR A 202 -2.56 -15.71 13.29
C THR A 202 -1.31 -15.90 14.14
N PRO A 203 -0.12 -16.12 13.54
CA PRO A 203 1.14 -16.27 14.28
C PRO A 203 1.50 -15.14 15.25
N SER A 204 1.19 -13.90 14.89
CA SER A 204 1.55 -12.67 15.60
C SER A 204 0.66 -11.50 15.20
N SER A 205 0.82 -10.36 15.87
CA SER A 205 0.27 -9.07 15.45
C SER A 205 1.20 -8.45 14.40
N SER A 206 1.12 -8.96 13.17
CA SER A 206 1.93 -8.49 12.04
C SER A 206 1.15 -8.55 10.73
N PHE A 207 1.72 -7.93 9.70
CA PHE A 207 1.22 -8.07 8.33
C PHE A 207 2.37 -8.11 7.32
N GLY A 208 2.12 -8.68 6.15
CA GLY A 208 2.98 -8.58 4.96
C GLY A 208 2.16 -8.20 3.74
N LEU A 209 2.59 -7.15 3.04
CA LEU A 209 1.85 -6.51 1.96
C LEU A 209 2.74 -6.34 0.70
N HIS A 210 2.21 -6.83 -0.42
CA HIS A 210 2.51 -6.32 -1.76
C HIS A 210 1.18 -5.90 -2.37
N ILE A 211 0.99 -4.62 -2.70
CA ILE A 211 -0.32 -4.12 -3.13
C ILE A 211 -0.72 -4.61 -4.55
N GLY A 212 0.21 -5.25 -5.26
CA GLY A 212 0.07 -5.59 -6.66
C GLY A 212 0.19 -4.37 -7.55
N SER A 213 0.06 -4.54 -8.86
CA SER A 213 0.24 -3.46 -9.83
C SER A 213 -1.07 -2.95 -10.41
N GLY A 214 -1.07 -1.66 -10.74
CA GLY A 214 -2.23 -0.98 -11.29
C GLY A 214 -2.37 -1.12 -12.81
N ILE A 215 -1.30 -1.48 -13.52
CA ILE A 215 -1.35 -1.66 -14.96
C ILE A 215 -1.74 -3.11 -15.34
N THR A 216 -2.56 -3.26 -16.37
CA THR A 216 -3.07 -4.58 -16.80
C THR A 216 -2.06 -5.41 -17.59
N VAL A 217 -1.21 -4.77 -18.40
CA VAL A 217 -0.26 -5.47 -19.29
C VAL A 217 0.93 -6.10 -18.55
N ALA A 218 1.21 -5.65 -17.33
CA ALA A 218 2.24 -6.19 -16.44
C ALA A 218 1.63 -6.39 -15.05
N ARG A 219 0.49 -7.08 -15.00
CA ARG A 219 -0.31 -7.17 -13.79
C ARG A 219 0.30 -8.11 -12.75
N MET A 220 0.43 -7.61 -11.53
CA MET A 220 0.67 -8.37 -10.32
C MET A 220 -0.58 -8.30 -9.44
N GLN A 221 -1.07 -9.45 -9.01
CA GLN A 221 -2.15 -9.50 -8.03
C GLN A 221 -1.60 -9.06 -6.67
N GLY A 222 -2.45 -8.37 -5.90
CA GLY A 222 -2.14 -8.02 -4.51
C GLY A 222 -1.98 -9.26 -3.63
N SER A 223 -1.17 -9.12 -2.59
CA SER A 223 -0.91 -10.13 -1.57
C SER A 223 -0.83 -9.42 -0.22
N LEU A 224 -1.79 -9.71 0.66
CA LEU A 224 -1.81 -9.23 2.04
C LEU A 224 -2.04 -10.43 2.93
N PHE A 225 -1.13 -10.64 3.88
CA PHE A 225 -1.23 -11.67 4.90
C PHE A 225 -1.19 -11.07 6.30
N TRP A 226 -2.01 -11.59 7.19
CA TRP A 226 -2.02 -11.30 8.62
C TRP A 226 -1.21 -12.34 9.38
N GLY A 227 -0.36 -11.90 10.31
CA GLY A 227 0.58 -12.74 11.07
C GLY A 227 1.75 -13.28 10.25
N GLY A 228 1.96 -12.80 9.02
CA GLY A 228 2.97 -13.35 8.13
C GLY A 228 2.99 -12.66 6.78
N TYR A 229 3.65 -13.28 5.81
CA TYR A 229 3.83 -12.72 4.48
C TYR A 229 3.95 -13.81 3.42
N ASP A 230 3.71 -13.43 2.16
CA ASP A 230 4.03 -14.28 1.01
C ASP A 230 5.51 -14.09 0.64
N ARG A 231 6.33 -15.10 0.93
CA ARG A 231 7.78 -15.06 0.69
C ARG A 231 8.13 -14.84 -0.79
N ASN A 232 7.26 -15.23 -1.72
CA ASN A 232 7.48 -15.01 -3.15
C ASN A 232 7.49 -13.51 -3.51
N ARG A 233 6.95 -12.64 -2.64
CA ARG A 233 6.87 -11.18 -2.85
C ARG A 233 8.08 -10.42 -2.33
N VAL A 234 9.04 -11.09 -1.73
CA VAL A 234 10.24 -10.47 -1.15
C VAL A 234 11.45 -10.84 -2.00
N VAL A 235 12.04 -9.85 -2.68
CA VAL A 235 13.16 -10.03 -3.60
C VAL A 235 14.40 -9.30 -3.11
N GLY A 236 15.55 -9.99 -3.19
CA GLY A 236 16.84 -9.40 -2.83
C GLY A 236 16.95 -9.07 -1.35
N ASP A 237 17.54 -7.91 -1.06
CA ASP A 237 17.80 -7.43 0.28
C ASP A 237 16.53 -6.94 0.98
N VAL A 238 16.49 -7.13 2.30
CA VAL A 238 15.43 -6.63 3.18
C VAL A 238 16.00 -5.52 4.07
N LEU A 239 15.39 -4.34 4.00
CA LEU A 239 15.64 -3.26 4.94
C LEU A 239 14.80 -3.51 6.19
N ALA A 240 15.45 -3.63 7.34
CA ALA A 240 14.78 -3.65 8.63
C ALA A 240 14.92 -2.28 9.31
N LEU A 241 13.81 -1.75 9.79
CA LEU A 241 13.73 -0.49 10.50
C LEU A 241 13.18 -0.75 11.91
N ASP A 242 13.73 -0.06 12.90
CA ASP A 242 13.19 -0.02 14.25
C ASP A 242 12.01 0.96 14.30
N GLY A 243 11.03 0.67 15.15
CA GLY A 243 9.88 1.54 15.38
C GLY A 243 8.61 1.09 14.66
N GLY A 244 7.65 2.00 14.58
CA GLY A 244 6.35 1.75 13.97
C GLY A 244 6.31 2.08 12.48
N PHE A 245 5.39 1.44 11.75
CA PHE A 245 5.11 1.76 10.34
C PHE A 245 4.63 3.21 10.12
N TYR A 246 4.25 3.93 11.17
CA TYR A 246 3.83 5.33 11.12
C TYR A 246 4.98 6.34 11.03
N GLU A 247 6.20 5.92 11.32
CA GLU A 247 7.31 6.83 11.43
C GLU A 247 7.86 7.21 10.04
N PRO A 248 8.18 8.50 9.81
CA PRO A 248 8.84 8.90 8.57
C PRO A 248 10.20 8.22 8.42
N ILE A 249 10.48 7.75 7.21
CA ILE A 249 11.78 7.19 6.84
C ILE A 249 12.50 8.15 5.90
N LEU A 250 13.83 8.02 5.78
CA LEU A 250 14.59 8.89 4.89
C LEU A 250 14.67 8.32 3.48
N LEU A 251 14.41 9.15 2.48
CA LEU A 251 14.76 8.89 1.09
C LEU A 251 16.06 9.63 0.77
N LYS A 252 17.13 8.93 0.37
CA LYS A 252 18.44 9.55 0.11
C LYS A 252 18.66 9.91 -1.35
N ASN A 253 18.11 9.12 -2.26
CA ASN A 253 18.34 9.32 -3.68
C ASN A 253 17.14 8.84 -4.51
N ILE A 254 16.92 9.54 -5.62
CA ILE A 254 16.11 9.07 -6.74
C ILE A 254 16.99 9.08 -7.98
N ALA A 255 16.94 7.99 -8.76
CA ALA A 255 17.69 7.86 -10.00
C ALA A 255 16.82 7.26 -11.12
N ILE A 256 17.11 7.63 -12.36
CA ILE A 256 16.67 6.84 -13.51
C ILE A 256 17.76 5.80 -13.78
N THR A 257 17.38 4.53 -13.88
CA THR A 257 18.32 3.42 -14.08
C THR A 257 17.87 2.54 -15.25
N VAL A 258 18.81 2.22 -16.13
CA VAL A 258 18.66 1.25 -17.21
C VAL A 258 19.22 -0.08 -16.71
N VAL A 259 18.36 -1.08 -16.60
CA VAL A 259 18.67 -2.38 -16.01
C VAL A 259 19.28 -3.32 -17.05
N LYS A 260 18.71 -3.35 -18.26
CA LYS A 260 19.16 -4.18 -19.39
C LYS A 260 18.98 -3.42 -20.72
N GLY A 261 19.89 -3.65 -21.67
CA GLY A 261 19.83 -3.06 -23.02
C GLY A 261 20.32 -1.61 -23.10
N ALA A 262 20.16 -1.00 -24.28
CA ALA A 262 20.54 0.38 -24.56
C ALA A 262 19.59 1.39 -23.89
N SER A 263 20.13 2.55 -23.52
CA SER A 263 19.39 3.60 -22.80
C SER A 263 18.46 4.36 -23.75
N PRO A 264 17.14 4.45 -23.48
CA PRO A 264 16.23 5.31 -24.24
C PRO A 264 16.30 6.79 -23.82
N PHE A 265 17.21 7.15 -22.91
CA PHE A 265 17.31 8.49 -22.36
C PHE A 265 18.44 9.29 -23.03
N ALA A 266 18.36 10.62 -22.95
CA ALA A 266 19.33 11.51 -23.59
C ALA A 266 20.69 11.55 -22.85
N PHE A 267 20.77 11.01 -21.63
CA PHE A 267 22.04 10.92 -20.90
C PHE A 267 22.79 9.62 -21.29
N PRO A 268 24.12 9.67 -21.44
CA PRO A 268 24.91 8.57 -22.00
C PRO A 268 25.19 7.41 -21.02
N SER A 269 24.86 7.58 -19.74
CA SER A 269 25.08 6.57 -18.70
C SER A 269 23.88 5.61 -18.57
N THR A 270 24.12 4.43 -17.99
CA THR A 270 23.05 3.51 -17.55
C THR A 270 22.32 4.01 -16.30
N SER A 271 22.79 5.10 -15.68
CA SER A 271 22.10 5.72 -14.55
C SER A 271 22.21 7.24 -14.55
N LYS A 272 21.14 7.90 -14.09
CA LYS A 272 21.08 9.34 -13.81
C LYS A 272 20.65 9.53 -12.34
N PRO A 273 21.62 9.57 -11.40
CA PRO A 273 21.34 9.75 -9.98
C PRO A 273 21.16 11.23 -9.61
N GLY A 274 20.82 11.47 -8.34
CA GLY A 274 20.78 12.81 -7.73
C GLY A 274 19.50 13.59 -8.03
N LEU A 275 18.47 12.94 -8.59
CA LEU A 275 17.23 13.61 -9.01
C LEU A 275 16.40 14.10 -7.82
N LEU A 276 16.58 13.51 -6.63
CA LEU A 276 15.86 13.91 -5.42
C LEU A 276 16.10 15.38 -5.05
N ALA A 277 17.36 15.80 -4.96
CA ALA A 277 17.76 17.15 -4.54
C ALA A 277 18.04 18.11 -5.72
N GLN A 278 17.94 17.63 -6.96
CA GLN A 278 18.29 18.42 -8.13
C GLN A 278 17.37 19.66 -8.23
N GLY A 279 17.99 20.84 -8.30
CA GLY A 279 17.27 22.11 -8.39
C GLY A 279 16.72 22.63 -7.06
N ASN A 280 17.07 22.02 -5.92
CA ASN A 280 16.60 22.44 -4.60
C ASN A 280 17.75 22.48 -3.58
N SER A 281 18.28 23.67 -3.30
CA SER A 281 19.38 23.86 -2.35
C SER A 281 18.98 23.61 -0.89
N SER A 282 17.69 23.66 -0.56
CA SER A 282 17.17 23.36 0.77
C SER A 282 17.15 21.85 1.06
N LEU A 283 17.15 21.01 0.01
CA LEU A 283 17.27 19.57 0.12
C LEU A 283 18.73 19.17 -0.05
N SER A 284 19.42 18.88 1.06
CA SER A 284 20.75 18.29 0.97
C SER A 284 20.65 16.82 0.57
N SER A 285 21.41 16.43 -0.45
CA SER A 285 21.59 15.02 -0.84
C SER A 285 22.17 14.16 0.28
N SER A 286 22.89 14.75 1.24
CA SER A 286 23.41 14.04 2.41
C SER A 286 22.37 13.90 3.54
N ALA A 287 21.44 14.85 3.68
CA ALA A 287 20.40 14.80 4.71
C ALA A 287 19.28 13.82 4.35
N GLY A 288 18.92 13.75 3.07
CA GLY A 288 17.76 12.98 2.60
C GLY A 288 16.44 13.71 2.87
N LEU A 289 15.38 13.19 2.26
CA LEU A 289 14.02 13.69 2.40
C LEU A 289 13.23 12.78 3.34
N PRO A 290 12.67 13.26 4.46
CA PRO A 290 11.71 12.50 5.25
C PRO A 290 10.46 12.21 4.42
N ILE A 291 10.09 10.94 4.34
CA ILE A 291 8.90 10.48 3.62
C ILE A 291 8.07 9.56 4.51
N VAL A 292 6.76 9.54 4.28
CA VAL A 292 5.84 8.55 4.82
C VAL A 292 5.54 7.51 3.73
N ILE A 293 5.43 6.24 4.11
CA ILE A 293 4.91 5.20 3.22
C ILE A 293 3.43 5.01 3.54
N ASP A 294 2.56 5.32 2.58
CA ASP A 294 1.11 5.23 2.77
C ASP A 294 0.45 4.41 1.64
N PRO A 295 0.08 3.14 1.90
CA PRO A 295 -0.62 2.30 0.93
C PRO A 295 -2.00 2.85 0.49
N CYS A 296 -2.58 3.80 1.23
CA CYS A 296 -3.83 4.44 0.82
C CYS A 296 -3.62 5.69 -0.06
N SER A 297 -2.42 6.24 -0.12
CA SER A 297 -2.11 7.36 -1.02
C SER A 297 -1.82 6.86 -2.45
N PRO A 298 -2.36 7.48 -3.50
CA PRO A 298 -2.17 7.01 -4.88
C PRO A 298 -0.76 7.27 -5.44
N TYR A 299 -0.19 8.44 -5.12
CA TYR A 299 0.92 9.01 -5.88
C TYR A 299 2.29 8.87 -5.22
N LEU A 300 3.33 9.20 -5.98
CA LEU A 300 4.61 9.68 -5.47
C LEU A 300 4.44 11.17 -5.14
N SER A 301 4.06 11.50 -3.91
CA SER A 301 3.89 12.90 -3.48
C SER A 301 5.23 13.46 -3.04
N LEU A 302 5.89 14.19 -3.94
CA LEU A 302 7.27 14.65 -3.76
C LEU A 302 7.37 16.16 -3.98
N PRO A 303 8.44 16.80 -3.48
CA PRO A 303 8.71 18.20 -3.79
C PRO A 303 8.69 18.45 -5.30
N ARG A 304 8.12 19.58 -5.72
CA ARG A 304 7.98 19.89 -7.15
C ARG A 304 9.32 19.85 -7.88
N SER A 305 10.38 20.35 -7.25
CA SER A 305 11.74 20.30 -7.80
C SER A 305 12.18 18.88 -8.16
N THR A 306 11.83 17.90 -7.32
CA THR A 306 12.15 16.48 -7.54
C THR A 306 11.36 15.93 -8.73
N CYS A 307 10.04 16.17 -8.77
CA CYS A 307 9.21 15.71 -9.89
C CYS A 307 9.62 16.35 -11.22
N ASP A 308 9.92 17.66 -11.23
CA ASP A 308 10.39 18.37 -12.42
C ASP A 308 11.77 17.85 -12.87
N ALA A 309 12.67 17.52 -11.94
CA ALA A 309 13.97 16.93 -12.26
C ALA A 309 13.83 15.57 -12.96
N ILE A 310 12.93 14.70 -12.49
CA ILE A 310 12.63 13.41 -13.13
C ILE A 310 11.98 13.65 -14.50
N ALA A 311 10.94 14.49 -14.54
CA ALA A 311 10.16 14.79 -15.73
C ALA A 311 11.00 15.40 -16.87
N SER A 312 12.07 16.12 -16.56
CA SER A 312 13.00 16.67 -17.56
C SER A 312 13.65 15.62 -18.47
N HIS A 313 13.62 14.34 -18.06
CA HIS A 313 14.14 13.22 -18.83
C HIS A 313 13.04 12.41 -19.53
N LEU A 314 11.77 12.77 -19.36
CA LEU A 314 10.60 12.05 -19.85
C LEU A 314 9.80 12.91 -20.84
N PRO A 315 9.18 12.31 -21.87
CA PRO A 315 8.21 12.97 -22.74
C PRO A 315 6.87 13.18 -22.01
N VAL A 316 6.87 14.04 -20.98
CA VAL A 316 5.68 14.39 -20.20
C VAL A 316 5.48 15.90 -20.13
N THR A 317 4.24 16.33 -19.95
CA THR A 317 3.89 17.75 -19.75
C THR A 317 3.21 17.92 -18.40
N TYR A 318 3.68 18.88 -17.60
CA TYR A 318 3.06 19.19 -16.31
C TYR A 318 1.66 19.80 -16.52
N CYS A 319 0.66 19.28 -15.79
CA CYS A 319 -0.70 19.78 -15.75
C CYS A 319 -0.97 20.45 -14.38
N PRO A 320 -0.90 21.79 -14.29
CA PRO A 320 -1.01 22.50 -13.01
C PRO A 320 -2.34 22.27 -12.28
N ASN A 321 -3.43 22.08 -13.03
CA ASN A 321 -4.74 21.86 -12.45
C ASN A 321 -4.83 20.54 -11.67
N LEU A 322 -4.10 19.53 -12.13
CA LEU A 322 -4.04 18.22 -11.49
C LEU A 322 -2.86 18.09 -10.53
N GLY A 323 -1.79 18.87 -10.72
CA GLY A 323 -0.53 18.68 -9.99
C GLY A 323 0.27 17.45 -10.45
N LEU A 324 -0.01 16.95 -11.66
CA LEU A 324 0.51 15.71 -12.23
C LEU A 324 1.15 15.95 -13.60
N TYR A 325 1.86 14.96 -14.14
CA TYR A 325 2.52 15.02 -15.45
C TYR A 325 1.85 14.06 -16.42
N ILE A 326 1.47 14.55 -17.60
CA ILE A 326 0.75 13.78 -18.62
C ILE A 326 1.74 13.26 -19.67
N TRP A 327 1.67 11.97 -19.99
CA TRP A 327 2.52 11.36 -21.02
C TRP A 327 2.12 11.84 -22.42
N ASP A 328 3.11 12.18 -23.25
CA ASP A 328 2.91 12.35 -24.69
C ASP A 328 2.93 10.97 -25.35
N MET A 329 1.76 10.35 -25.45
CA MET A 329 1.60 9.02 -26.07
C MET A 329 1.84 9.02 -27.60
N THR A 330 1.99 10.20 -28.22
CA THR A 330 2.31 10.29 -29.66
C THR A 330 3.81 10.26 -29.93
N SER A 331 4.63 10.54 -28.91
CA SER A 331 6.08 10.49 -29.01
C SER A 331 6.60 9.04 -29.07
N PRO A 332 7.43 8.68 -30.07
CA PRO A 332 8.09 7.36 -30.11
C PRO A 332 8.94 7.09 -28.86
N LYS A 333 9.46 8.16 -28.24
CA LYS A 333 10.27 8.08 -27.02
C LYS A 333 9.48 7.58 -25.82
N THR A 334 8.18 7.87 -25.77
CA THR A 334 7.29 7.33 -24.73
C THR A 334 7.24 5.82 -24.81
N THR A 335 6.99 5.28 -26.00
CA THR A 335 6.99 3.82 -26.22
C THR A 335 8.34 3.20 -25.89
N GLN A 336 9.46 3.83 -26.27
CA GLN A 336 10.80 3.35 -25.92
C GLN A 336 10.99 3.25 -24.41
N ILE A 337 10.69 4.32 -23.66
CA ILE A 337 10.85 4.34 -22.20
C ILE A 337 9.93 3.31 -21.53
N LEU A 338 8.64 3.33 -21.86
CA LEU A 338 7.63 2.49 -21.21
C LEU A 338 7.77 0.99 -21.49
N THR A 339 8.49 0.62 -22.55
CA THR A 339 8.74 -0.80 -22.89
C THR A 339 10.14 -1.25 -22.54
N SER A 340 11.11 -0.34 -22.42
CA SER A 340 12.50 -0.65 -22.06
C SER A 340 12.64 -1.29 -20.67
N ALA A 341 13.75 -1.98 -20.45
CA ALA A 341 14.15 -2.43 -19.12
C ALA A 341 14.77 -1.29 -18.30
N SER A 342 13.98 -0.25 -18.04
CA SER A 342 14.39 0.90 -17.22
C SER A 342 13.39 1.20 -16.10
N ALA A 343 13.89 1.80 -15.03
CA ALA A 343 13.14 2.03 -13.80
C ALA A 343 13.51 3.34 -13.12
N LEU A 344 12.56 3.88 -12.37
CA LEU A 344 12.83 4.88 -11.33
C LEU A 344 13.29 4.14 -10.07
N SER A 345 14.45 4.53 -9.55
CA SER A 345 15.12 3.85 -8.43
C SER A 345 15.12 4.74 -7.20
N PHE A 346 14.72 4.20 -6.06
CA PHE A 346 14.60 4.89 -4.78
C PHE A 346 15.57 4.27 -3.77
N THR A 347 16.53 5.04 -3.28
CA THR A 347 17.52 4.55 -2.31
C THR A 347 17.15 5.01 -0.90
N LEU A 348 16.89 4.05 -0.02
CA LEU A 348 16.56 4.24 1.38
C LEU A 348 17.74 3.77 2.25
N PRO A 349 18.19 4.55 3.24
CA PRO A 349 19.20 4.13 4.20
C PRO A 349 18.56 3.24 5.28
N GLY A 350 19.32 2.29 5.79
CA GLY A 350 18.95 1.48 6.95
C GLY A 350 19.39 2.11 8.27
N GLY A 351 19.21 1.37 9.36
CA GLY A 351 19.61 1.80 10.71
C GLY A 351 21.13 1.96 10.90
N THR A 352 21.94 1.45 9.97
CA THR A 352 23.40 1.67 9.94
C THR A 352 23.79 2.47 8.69
N ASN A 353 24.85 3.28 8.79
CA ASN A 353 25.33 4.13 7.69
C ASN A 353 25.78 3.36 6.43
N THR A 354 25.88 2.03 6.49
CA THR A 354 26.33 1.17 5.38
C THR A 354 25.21 0.34 4.76
N GLN A 355 24.06 0.19 5.43
CA GLN A 355 22.94 -0.55 4.87
C GLN A 355 22.09 0.41 4.03
N THR A 356 21.87 0.07 2.77
CA THR A 356 20.93 0.78 1.90
C THR A 356 20.10 -0.21 1.13
N LEU A 357 18.81 0.04 1.00
CA LEU A 357 17.94 -0.66 0.08
C LEU A 357 17.65 0.24 -1.11
N THR A 358 17.77 -0.29 -2.32
CA THR A 358 17.28 0.38 -3.53
C THR A 358 16.09 -0.38 -4.07
N ILE A 359 14.95 0.31 -4.19
CA ILE A 359 13.75 -0.22 -4.82
C ILE A 359 13.62 0.39 -6.21
N HIS A 360 13.35 -0.45 -7.19
CA HIS A 360 13.18 -0.10 -8.59
C HIS A 360 11.71 -0.26 -8.97
N VAL A 361 11.13 0.82 -9.49
CA VAL A 361 9.77 0.88 -10.04
C VAL A 361 9.91 1.06 -11.56
N PRO A 362 9.66 0.02 -12.38
CA PRO A 362 9.78 0.13 -13.83
C PRO A 362 8.90 1.22 -14.42
N PHE A 363 9.38 1.92 -15.45
CA PHE A 363 8.59 2.99 -16.08
C PHE A 363 7.25 2.51 -16.63
N ARG A 364 7.17 1.24 -17.02
CA ARG A 364 5.90 0.59 -17.39
C ARG A 364 4.84 0.70 -16.29
N HIS A 365 5.20 0.50 -15.03
CA HIS A 365 4.31 0.64 -13.87
C HIS A 365 4.02 2.11 -13.51
N LEU A 366 4.79 3.05 -14.04
CA LEU A 366 4.62 4.50 -13.88
C LEU A 366 3.82 5.15 -15.03
N ASN A 367 3.21 4.33 -15.89
CA ASN A 367 2.26 4.75 -16.92
C ASN A 367 0.83 4.41 -16.48
N LEU A 368 0.34 5.15 -15.49
CA LEU A 368 -0.99 4.96 -14.93
C LEU A 368 -2.02 5.75 -15.74
N THR A 369 -3.31 5.43 -15.56
CA THR A 369 -4.39 6.03 -16.33
C THR A 369 -5.31 6.84 -15.43
N LEU A 370 -5.51 8.12 -15.78
CA LEU A 370 -6.56 8.95 -15.20
C LEU A 370 -7.90 8.65 -15.88
N SER A 371 -8.96 8.62 -15.11
CA SER A 371 -10.35 8.54 -15.58
C SER A 371 -11.22 9.56 -14.86
N LYS A 372 -12.54 9.53 -15.10
CA LYS A 372 -13.48 10.48 -14.49
C LYS A 372 -13.44 10.34 -12.96
N PRO A 373 -13.48 11.44 -12.19
CA PRO A 373 -13.66 12.82 -12.62
C PRO A 373 -12.35 13.57 -12.95
N LEU A 374 -11.18 12.94 -12.77
CA LEU A 374 -9.87 13.59 -12.98
C LEU A 374 -9.58 13.87 -14.46
N ALA A 375 -10.09 13.04 -15.36
CA ALA A 375 -9.99 13.22 -16.80
C ALA A 375 -11.29 12.82 -17.51
N LEU A 376 -11.69 13.57 -18.54
CA LEU A 376 -12.90 13.28 -19.32
C LEU A 376 -12.77 12.03 -20.20
N ALA A 377 -11.54 11.71 -20.59
CA ALA A 377 -11.17 10.51 -21.34
C ALA A 377 -9.95 9.83 -20.67
N PRO A 378 -9.77 8.50 -20.83
CA PRO A 378 -8.61 7.79 -20.31
C PRO A 378 -7.30 8.49 -20.71
N THR A 379 -6.56 9.00 -19.73
CA THR A 379 -5.37 9.82 -19.96
C THR A 379 -4.16 9.22 -19.25
N GLN A 380 -3.12 8.87 -20.00
CA GLN A 380 -1.90 8.31 -19.42
C GLN A 380 -1.08 9.39 -18.72
N TYR A 381 -0.64 9.10 -17.50
CA TYR A 381 0.10 10.05 -16.68
C TYR A 381 1.24 9.38 -15.89
N PHE A 382 2.22 10.20 -15.53
CA PHE A 382 3.32 9.86 -14.64
C PHE A 382 2.96 10.29 -13.21
N PRO A 383 2.92 9.37 -12.21
CA PRO A 383 2.30 9.62 -10.91
C PRO A 383 3.18 10.35 -9.89
N CYS A 384 3.93 11.36 -10.34
CA CYS A 384 4.63 12.29 -9.45
C CYS A 384 3.75 13.50 -9.18
N TYR A 385 3.27 13.63 -7.95
CA TYR A 385 2.30 14.64 -7.52
C TYR A 385 3.00 15.74 -6.71
N THR A 386 2.67 17.00 -7.02
CA THR A 386 3.45 18.19 -6.58
C THR A 386 2.65 19.21 -5.77
N SER A 387 1.52 18.81 -5.17
CA SER A 387 0.61 19.77 -4.54
C SER A 387 1.23 20.49 -3.35
N SER A 388 1.15 21.82 -3.38
CA SER A 388 1.51 22.70 -2.29
C SER A 388 0.43 22.65 -1.20
N GLY A 389 0.75 22.08 -0.05
CA GLY A 389 -0.13 22.09 1.12
C GLY A 389 -0.19 20.78 1.89
N THR A 390 0.33 19.69 1.34
CA THR A 390 0.51 18.44 2.09
C THR A 390 1.82 18.52 2.87
N ARG A 391 1.74 18.34 4.21
CA ARG A 391 2.87 18.58 5.13
C ARG A 391 3.92 17.47 5.11
N ALA A 392 3.72 16.42 4.32
CA ALA A 392 4.59 15.25 4.24
C ALA A 392 4.79 14.84 2.78
N SER A 393 6.03 14.48 2.45
CA SER A 393 6.32 13.72 1.23
C SER A 393 5.91 12.26 1.43
N VAL A 394 5.31 11.64 0.41
CA VAL A 394 4.69 10.32 0.54
C VAL A 394 5.07 9.43 -0.64
N LEU A 395 5.43 8.19 -0.33
CA LEU A 395 5.53 7.10 -1.29
C LEU A 395 4.28 6.22 -1.17
N GLY A 396 3.34 6.43 -2.09
CA GLY A 396 2.06 5.73 -2.11
C GLY A 396 2.04 4.45 -2.96
N ARG A 397 0.84 4.06 -3.42
CA ARG A 397 0.59 2.90 -4.29
C ARG A 397 1.47 2.87 -5.54
N ALA A 398 1.73 4.01 -6.16
CA ALA A 398 2.63 4.11 -7.31
C ALA A 398 4.05 3.59 -7.03
N PHE A 399 4.53 3.66 -5.79
CA PHE A 399 5.77 3.04 -5.33
C PHE A 399 5.54 1.60 -4.86
N LEU A 400 4.49 1.38 -4.06
CA LEU A 400 4.20 0.09 -3.41
C LEU A 400 3.79 -1.03 -4.37
N GLN A 401 3.46 -0.72 -5.62
CA GLN A 401 3.26 -1.74 -6.65
C GLN A 401 4.53 -2.54 -6.97
N ASP A 402 5.72 -2.01 -6.66
CA ASP A 402 7.01 -2.68 -6.83
C ASP A 402 7.80 -2.78 -5.51
N ALA A 403 7.16 -2.50 -4.38
CA ALA A 403 7.76 -2.66 -3.06
C ALA A 403 6.95 -3.64 -2.22
N PHE A 404 7.65 -4.43 -1.41
CA PHE A 404 7.07 -5.20 -0.34
C PHE A 404 7.21 -4.43 0.97
N LEU A 405 6.14 -4.40 1.75
CA LEU A 405 6.05 -3.73 3.04
C LEU A 405 5.51 -4.71 4.09
N SER A 406 6.12 -4.75 5.27
CA SER A 406 5.65 -5.55 6.38
C SER A 406 5.94 -4.85 7.70
N ALA A 407 5.13 -5.12 8.72
CA ALA A 407 5.44 -4.71 10.09
C ALA A 407 5.08 -5.82 11.08
N ASN A 408 5.85 -5.90 12.16
CA ASN A 408 5.53 -6.67 13.35
C ASN A 408 5.39 -5.71 14.53
N TRP A 409 4.15 -5.56 15.02
CA TRP A 409 3.81 -4.65 16.10
C TRP A 409 4.35 -5.12 17.45
N GLU A 410 4.54 -6.43 17.62
CA GLU A 410 5.07 -7.02 18.86
C GLU A 410 6.57 -6.78 19.02
N SER A 411 7.33 -6.84 17.92
CA SER A 411 8.78 -6.55 17.94
C SER A 411 9.15 -5.11 17.59
N SER A 412 8.17 -4.26 17.28
CA SER A 412 8.38 -2.88 16.80
C SER A 412 9.35 -2.82 15.62
N ARG A 413 9.04 -3.61 14.58
CA ARG A 413 9.84 -3.75 13.37
C ARG A 413 9.04 -3.48 12.12
N VAL A 414 9.65 -2.77 11.19
CA VAL A 414 9.14 -2.58 9.83
C VAL A 414 10.16 -3.14 8.84
N TRP A 415 9.67 -3.83 7.82
CA TRP A 415 10.49 -4.35 6.75
C TRP A 415 10.05 -3.83 5.39
N LEU A 416 11.04 -3.42 4.60
CA LEU A 416 10.88 -3.06 3.20
C LEU A 416 11.78 -3.95 2.34
N ALA A 417 11.30 -4.33 1.17
CA ALA A 417 12.08 -5.05 0.17
C ALA A 417 11.57 -4.72 -1.24
N GLN A 418 12.34 -5.10 -2.25
CA GLN A 418 11.88 -5.08 -3.63
C GLN A 418 10.77 -6.14 -3.80
N ALA A 419 9.67 -5.78 -4.47
CA ALA A 419 8.69 -6.75 -4.95
C ALA A 419 9.08 -7.26 -6.35
N PRO A 420 8.71 -8.50 -6.73
CA PRO A 420 9.02 -9.04 -8.04
C PRO A 420 8.13 -8.44 -9.15
N GLY A 421 8.58 -8.61 -10.38
CA GLY A 421 7.76 -8.45 -11.57
C GLY A 421 6.80 -9.63 -11.80
N PRO A 422 5.98 -9.57 -12.86
CA PRO A 422 4.91 -10.54 -13.08
C PRO A 422 5.35 -11.97 -13.45
N ASN A 423 6.60 -12.15 -13.89
CA ASN A 423 7.15 -13.44 -14.26
C ASN A 423 7.72 -14.18 -13.04
N ILE A 424 6.85 -14.54 -12.09
CA ILE A 424 7.19 -15.42 -10.96
C ILE A 424 6.34 -16.68 -10.98
N GLN A 425 6.76 -17.71 -10.25
CA GLN A 425 5.99 -18.94 -10.12
C GLN A 425 4.58 -18.63 -9.60
N PRO A 426 3.53 -19.22 -10.20
CA PRO A 426 2.17 -19.03 -9.72
C PRO A 426 2.00 -19.68 -8.34
N GLY A 427 1.29 -18.99 -7.46
CA GLY A 427 1.00 -19.45 -6.09
C GLY A 427 1.68 -18.60 -5.02
N SER A 428 1.17 -18.72 -3.79
CA SER A 428 1.73 -18.08 -2.60
C SER A 428 2.63 -19.03 -1.82
N ASN A 429 3.65 -18.48 -1.17
CA ASN A 429 4.48 -19.17 -0.20
C ASN A 429 4.34 -18.47 1.17
N PRO A 430 3.24 -18.71 1.88
CA PRO A 430 2.96 -18.03 3.14
C PRO A 430 3.93 -18.47 4.24
N VAL A 431 4.49 -17.50 4.95
CA VAL A 431 5.43 -17.70 6.05
C VAL A 431 5.00 -16.87 7.25
N GLY A 432 4.93 -17.50 8.42
CA GLY A 432 4.63 -16.85 9.68
C GLY A 432 5.73 -15.90 10.12
N ILE A 433 5.33 -14.75 10.64
CA ILE A 433 6.17 -13.86 11.43
C ILE A 433 5.81 -14.16 12.88
N LEU A 434 6.79 -14.53 13.70
CA LEU A 434 6.57 -14.78 15.13
C LEU A 434 6.68 -13.48 15.93
N PRO A 435 6.07 -13.39 17.13
CA PRO A 435 6.07 -12.17 17.94
C PRO A 435 7.44 -11.51 18.14
N GLY A 436 8.49 -12.32 18.32
CA GLY A 436 9.86 -11.84 18.56
C GLY A 436 10.73 -11.70 17.31
N ASP A 437 10.21 -11.95 16.11
CA ASP A 437 11.02 -11.92 14.89
C ASP A 437 11.50 -10.50 14.60
N THR A 438 12.81 -10.38 14.34
CA THR A 438 13.48 -9.12 13.98
C THR A 438 13.92 -9.06 12.51
N ALA A 439 13.71 -10.15 11.76
CA ALA A 439 14.06 -10.25 10.36
C ALA A 439 13.07 -11.16 9.63
N ILE A 440 12.90 -10.92 8.32
CA ILE A 440 12.17 -11.78 7.40
C ILE A 440 13.09 -12.26 6.28
N GLN A 441 12.73 -13.37 5.64
CA GLN A 441 13.52 -14.00 4.58
C GLN A 441 12.96 -13.69 3.18
N SER A 442 13.84 -13.45 2.23
CA SER A 442 13.49 -13.30 0.81
C SER A 442 13.20 -14.66 0.15
N GLY A 443 12.45 -14.63 -0.95
CA GLY A 443 12.06 -15.82 -1.71
C GLY A 443 13.09 -16.31 -2.72
N GLY A 444 14.24 -15.64 -2.83
CA GLY A 444 15.33 -16.03 -3.75
C GLY A 444 15.06 -15.74 -5.23
N ASN A 445 13.95 -15.08 -5.58
CA ASN A 445 13.70 -14.61 -6.94
C ASN A 445 14.74 -13.53 -7.33
N ASP A 446 15.18 -13.51 -8.59
CA ASP A 446 15.93 -12.37 -9.14
C ASP A 446 14.96 -11.33 -9.69
N TRP A 447 15.12 -10.06 -9.29
CA TRP A 447 14.19 -9.00 -9.66
C TRP A 447 14.17 -8.79 -11.17
N ALA A 448 15.33 -8.64 -11.82
CA ALA A 448 15.37 -8.33 -13.24
C ALA A 448 14.83 -9.50 -14.08
N THR A 449 15.08 -10.75 -13.67
CA THR A 449 14.54 -11.95 -14.32
C THR A 449 13.02 -12.07 -14.15
N SER A 450 12.48 -11.65 -13.00
CA SER A 450 11.02 -11.61 -12.78
C SER A 450 10.27 -10.62 -13.68
N TRP A 451 10.98 -9.80 -14.46
CA TRP A 451 10.45 -8.87 -15.45
C TRP A 451 10.62 -9.33 -16.90
N ASP A 452 11.32 -10.44 -17.13
CA ASP A 452 11.52 -10.98 -18.48
C ASP A 452 10.16 -11.34 -19.11
N GLY A 453 9.98 -10.95 -20.38
CA GLY A 453 8.70 -11.04 -21.09
C GLY A 453 7.76 -9.84 -20.89
N PHE A 454 8.00 -8.98 -19.89
CA PHE A 454 7.21 -7.78 -19.63
C PHE A 454 7.95 -6.48 -20.00
N TRP A 455 9.24 -6.56 -20.26
CA TRP A 455 10.04 -5.46 -20.83
C TRP A 455 10.83 -5.94 -22.05
N THR A 456 11.38 -4.98 -22.81
CA THR A 456 12.21 -5.23 -23.98
C THR A 456 13.56 -4.56 -23.77
N PRO A 457 14.66 -5.31 -23.58
CA PRO A 457 16.01 -4.76 -23.65
C PRO A 457 16.23 -4.16 -25.04
N LEU A 458 16.42 -2.85 -25.13
CA LEU A 458 16.54 -2.15 -26.42
C LEU A 458 17.91 -2.38 -27.05
N SER A 459 17.96 -2.44 -28.38
CA SER A 459 19.20 -2.25 -29.15
C SER A 459 19.55 -0.77 -29.26
N GLU A 460 20.81 -0.44 -29.61
CA GLU A 460 21.24 0.93 -29.88
C GLU A 460 20.39 1.62 -30.97
N LYS A 461 19.99 0.87 -32.01
CA LYS A 461 19.17 1.39 -33.10
C LYS A 461 17.75 1.74 -32.64
N GLN A 462 17.18 0.90 -31.78
CA GLN A 462 15.85 1.09 -31.20
C GLN A 462 15.86 2.23 -30.19
N ALA A 463 16.89 2.34 -29.35
CA ALA A 463 17.07 3.44 -28.41
C ALA A 463 17.22 4.79 -29.13
N ASN A 464 17.96 4.84 -30.24
CA ASN A 464 18.13 6.04 -31.05
C ASN A 464 16.94 6.34 -31.99
N GLY A 465 15.89 5.52 -31.98
CA GLY A 465 14.68 5.74 -32.81
C GLY A 465 14.86 5.46 -34.30
N THR A 466 15.97 4.86 -34.70
CA THR A 466 16.24 4.48 -36.11
C THR A 466 15.58 3.17 -36.52
N GLU A 467 15.07 2.40 -35.54
CA GLU A 467 14.36 1.15 -35.72
C GLU A 467 13.16 1.09 -34.78
N GLY A 468 12.03 0.54 -35.26
CA GLY A 468 10.84 0.36 -34.44
C GLY A 468 11.03 -0.69 -33.35
N ILE A 469 10.25 -0.60 -32.28
CA ILE A 469 10.19 -1.64 -31.25
C ILE A 469 9.17 -2.70 -31.71
N PRO A 470 9.57 -3.98 -31.82
CA PRO A 470 8.63 -5.05 -32.15
C PRO A 470 7.47 -5.10 -31.15
N ALA A 471 6.27 -5.42 -31.61
CA ALA A 471 5.15 -5.68 -30.71
C ALA A 471 5.51 -6.83 -29.75
N PRO A 472 5.09 -6.77 -28.47
CA PRO A 472 5.30 -7.88 -27.55
C PRO A 472 4.67 -9.14 -28.14
N ALA A 473 5.39 -10.27 -28.12
CA ALA A 473 4.79 -11.56 -28.41
C ALA A 473 3.66 -11.82 -27.40
N PRO A 474 2.52 -12.42 -27.80
CA PRO A 474 1.45 -12.74 -26.86
C PRO A 474 2.01 -13.63 -25.74
N VAL A 475 1.85 -13.18 -24.48
CA VAL A 475 2.12 -14.03 -23.32
C VAL A 475 0.98 -15.05 -23.23
N GLY A 476 1.16 -16.19 -23.89
CA GLY A 476 0.19 -17.27 -23.93
C GLY A 476 0.91 -18.59 -24.18
N ALA A 477 0.83 -19.48 -23.17
CA ALA A 477 1.21 -20.89 -23.16
C ALA A 477 2.51 -21.23 -23.91
N GLY A 478 3.57 -21.52 -23.14
CA GLY A 478 4.85 -21.98 -23.68
C GLY A 478 4.67 -22.95 -24.84
N ASN A 479 4.87 -22.44 -26.05
CA ASN A 479 5.17 -23.28 -27.20
C ASN A 479 6.54 -23.87 -26.88
N LYS A 480 6.51 -25.16 -26.52
CA LYS A 480 7.67 -26.03 -26.65
C LYS A 480 8.04 -26.08 -28.13
N GLU A 481 8.76 -25.09 -28.63
CA GLU A 481 9.63 -25.29 -29.77
C GLU A 481 10.96 -25.80 -29.22
N GLY A 482 11.31 -27.01 -29.68
CA GLY A 482 12.28 -27.86 -29.03
C GLY A 482 13.70 -27.33 -29.14
N GLU A 483 14.24 -26.86 -28.03
CA GLU A 483 15.67 -26.93 -27.79
C GLU A 483 16.03 -28.37 -27.39
N GLY A 484 16.75 -29.02 -28.29
CA GLY A 484 17.29 -30.36 -28.09
C GLY A 484 18.12 -30.42 -26.81
N LEU A 485 17.77 -31.38 -25.95
CA LEU A 485 18.58 -31.80 -24.82
C LEU A 485 20.03 -32.05 -25.28
N SER A 486 20.96 -31.31 -24.67
CA SER A 486 22.39 -31.62 -24.69
C SER A 486 22.61 -33.09 -24.36
N ALA A 487 23.48 -33.74 -25.14
CA ALA A 487 23.76 -35.18 -25.12
C ALA A 487 24.25 -35.72 -23.76
N GLY A 488 24.51 -34.87 -22.76
CA GLY A 488 24.90 -35.25 -21.40
C GLY A 488 23.75 -35.66 -20.45
N ALA A 489 22.48 -35.37 -20.78
CA ALA A 489 21.34 -35.69 -19.90
C ALA A 489 20.66 -37.05 -20.20
N LYS A 490 21.09 -37.77 -21.25
CA LYS A 490 20.49 -39.05 -21.68
C LYS A 490 21.08 -40.31 -21.03
N ALA A 491 21.93 -40.17 -20.01
CA ALA A 491 22.57 -41.30 -19.32
C ALA A 491 22.18 -41.48 -17.83
N GLY A 492 21.17 -40.76 -17.31
CA GLY A 492 20.88 -40.71 -15.88
C GLY A 492 19.50 -41.21 -15.42
N ILE A 493 18.65 -41.76 -16.30
CA ILE A 493 17.30 -42.22 -15.93
C ILE A 493 17.01 -43.56 -16.62
N SER A 494 17.62 -44.63 -16.13
CA SER A 494 17.29 -46.00 -16.53
C SER A 494 17.42 -47.04 -15.41
N ILE A 495 17.59 -46.62 -14.15
CA ILE A 495 17.56 -47.52 -12.99
C ILE A 495 16.75 -46.85 -11.87
N GLY A 496 15.43 -47.00 -11.90
CA GLY A 496 14.56 -46.44 -10.85
C GLY A 496 13.09 -46.84 -10.96
N VAL A 497 12.62 -47.18 -12.15
CA VAL A 497 11.21 -47.51 -12.39
C VAL A 497 10.88 -48.99 -12.14
N ALA A 498 11.87 -49.89 -12.12
CA ALA A 498 11.63 -51.32 -11.88
C ALA A 498 11.37 -51.66 -10.39
N PHE A 499 11.93 -50.91 -9.44
CA PHE A 499 11.78 -51.22 -8.01
C PHE A 499 10.49 -50.66 -7.39
N PHE A 500 9.94 -49.58 -7.95
CA PHE A 500 8.71 -48.96 -7.43
C PHE A 500 7.45 -49.76 -7.79
N ALA A 501 7.44 -50.42 -8.96
CA ALA A 501 6.29 -51.22 -9.42
C ALA A 501 6.13 -52.53 -8.62
N ALA A 502 7.21 -53.16 -8.17
CA ALA A 502 7.15 -54.39 -7.37
C ALA A 502 6.64 -54.15 -5.95
N GLY A 503 6.95 -52.99 -5.35
CA GLY A 503 6.49 -52.62 -4.01
C GLY A 503 4.99 -52.36 -3.90
N LEU A 504 4.39 -51.76 -4.94
CA LEU A 504 2.96 -51.45 -4.96
C LEU A 504 2.08 -52.69 -5.16
N ILE A 505 2.58 -53.71 -5.88
CA ILE A 505 1.87 -54.99 -6.06
C ILE A 505 1.86 -55.79 -4.75
N GLY A 506 2.95 -55.76 -3.97
CA GLY A 506 3.02 -56.41 -2.65
C GLY A 506 2.07 -55.80 -1.61
N LEU A 507 1.90 -54.47 -1.64
CA LEU A 507 0.99 -53.76 -0.73
C LEU A 507 -0.48 -54.01 -1.05
N GLY A 508 -0.83 -54.10 -2.34
CA GLY A 508 -2.19 -54.40 -2.80
C GLY A 508 -2.68 -55.79 -2.38
N ILE A 509 -1.80 -56.80 -2.37
CA ILE A 509 -2.15 -58.17 -1.98
C ILE A 509 -2.38 -58.28 -0.46
N LEU A 510 -1.66 -57.50 0.35
CA LEU A 510 -1.82 -57.48 1.81
C LEU A 510 -3.12 -56.79 2.26
N LEU A 511 -3.54 -55.73 1.56
CA LEU A 511 -4.77 -55.00 1.87
C LEU A 511 -6.02 -55.74 1.37
N TRP A 512 -5.91 -56.55 0.32
CA TRP A 512 -7.01 -57.38 -0.14
C TRP A 512 -7.32 -58.59 0.77
N ARG A 513 -6.34 -59.05 1.57
CA ARG A 513 -6.53 -60.18 2.51
C ARG A 513 -7.16 -59.79 3.86
N ARG A 514 -7.40 -58.50 4.13
CA ARG A 514 -8.10 -58.05 5.35
C ARG A 514 -9.43 -57.41 4.96
N GLY A 515 -10.43 -58.28 4.79
CA GLY A 515 -11.81 -57.94 4.39
C GLY A 515 -12.43 -56.80 5.21
N TRP A 516 -13.21 -55.95 4.54
CA TRP A 516 -14.68 -55.97 4.56
C TRP A 516 -15.29 -55.51 5.89
N ILE A 517 -15.91 -54.32 5.87
CA ILE A 517 -17.25 -53.97 6.39
C ILE A 517 -17.54 -52.53 5.91
N GLY A 518 -18.64 -52.31 5.19
CA GLY A 518 -19.31 -51.00 5.09
C GLY A 518 -20.70 -51.11 5.77
N PRO A 519 -21.68 -50.25 5.47
CA PRO A 519 -21.72 -48.78 5.28
C PRO A 519 -22.71 -48.14 6.29
N SER A 520 -22.88 -46.80 6.32
CA SER A 520 -24.19 -46.19 6.66
C SER A 520 -24.24 -44.67 6.41
N THR A 521 -25.24 -44.27 5.64
CA THR A 521 -25.83 -42.95 5.45
C THR A 521 -26.82 -42.61 6.58
N SER A 522 -26.90 -41.34 6.97
CA SER A 522 -28.17 -40.73 7.42
C SER A 522 -28.11 -39.20 7.30
N GLY A 523 -29.14 -38.64 6.66
CA GLY A 523 -29.43 -37.21 6.67
C GLY A 523 -30.36 -36.86 7.83
N PHE A 524 -30.43 -35.57 8.17
CA PHE A 524 -31.53 -34.99 8.93
C PHE A 524 -31.75 -33.54 8.50
N ALA A 525 -33.02 -33.20 8.33
CA ALA A 525 -33.55 -31.90 7.93
C ALA A 525 -34.19 -31.17 9.12
N ARG A 526 -34.49 -29.87 8.89
CA ARG A 526 -35.40 -28.97 9.63
C ARG A 526 -34.72 -28.27 10.83
N GLN A 527 -34.90 -26.97 11.11
CA GLN A 527 -36.16 -26.21 11.14
C GLN A 527 -35.94 -24.69 11.20
N GLU A 528 -36.75 -23.91 10.49
CA GLU A 528 -36.94 -22.45 10.64
C GLU A 528 -37.69 -22.09 11.93
N SER A 529 -37.38 -20.93 12.49
CA SER A 529 -38.35 -20.14 13.26
C SER A 529 -38.08 -18.65 13.08
N GLU A 530 -39.11 -17.98 12.56
CA GLU A 530 -39.28 -16.55 12.34
C GLU A 530 -39.83 -15.89 13.61
N ILE A 531 -39.28 -14.75 14.04
CA ILE A 531 -39.94 -13.81 14.97
C ILE A 531 -39.61 -12.37 14.55
N ALA A 532 -40.66 -11.60 14.26
CA ALA A 532 -40.67 -10.15 14.10
C ALA A 532 -40.87 -9.45 15.47
N LEU A 533 -40.41 -8.21 15.62
CA LEU A 533 -41.25 -6.99 15.71
C LEU A 533 -40.52 -5.77 16.34
N GLU A 534 -40.60 -4.65 15.62
CA GLU A 534 -40.77 -3.23 16.01
C GLU A 534 -39.89 -2.46 17.02
N GLY A 535 -39.53 -1.23 16.60
CA GLY A 535 -39.91 -0.03 17.36
C GLY A 535 -38.79 0.96 17.69
N ARG A 536 -38.49 1.91 16.77
CA ARG A 536 -37.64 3.10 17.01
C ARG A 536 -38.39 4.17 17.81
N HIS A 537 -37.65 4.92 18.64
CA HIS A 537 -37.86 6.37 18.78
C HIS A 537 -36.51 7.09 18.93
N SER A 538 -36.41 8.26 18.28
CA SER A 538 -35.25 9.15 18.16
C SER A 538 -35.52 10.45 18.90
N VAL A 539 -34.50 11.00 19.58
CA VAL A 539 -34.47 12.40 20.01
C VAL A 539 -33.05 12.93 19.76
N GLU A 540 -33.00 14.10 19.13
CA GLU A 540 -31.86 14.89 18.69
C GLU A 540 -31.54 15.94 19.76
N MET A 541 -30.27 16.12 20.15
CA MET A 541 -29.84 17.35 20.80
C MET A 541 -28.33 17.61 20.62
N GLU A 542 -28.07 18.80 20.12
CA GLU A 542 -26.82 19.50 19.85
C GLU A 542 -26.10 19.90 21.16
N THR A 543 -24.75 19.88 21.23
CA THR A 543 -23.84 21.05 21.37
C THR A 543 -22.42 20.68 21.90
N ALA A 544 -21.39 21.23 21.23
CA ALA A 544 -20.06 21.72 21.66
C ALA A 544 -19.01 20.84 22.40
N MET A 545 -17.87 20.65 21.71
CA MET A 545 -16.59 20.11 22.20
C MET A 545 -15.65 21.17 22.80
N PRO A 546 -14.62 20.73 23.56
CA PRO A 546 -13.29 21.29 23.48
C PRO A 546 -12.22 20.26 23.09
N ASN A 547 -11.30 20.72 22.25
CA ASN A 547 -10.30 19.99 21.49
C ASN A 547 -8.96 19.87 22.28
N SER A 548 -8.33 18.69 22.32
CA SER A 548 -6.86 18.59 22.41
C SER A 548 -6.33 17.21 22.02
N SER A 549 -5.59 17.12 20.93
CA SER A 549 -4.33 16.33 20.88
C SER A 549 -3.48 16.74 19.68
N ARG A 550 -2.17 16.69 19.90
CA ARG A 550 -1.11 17.37 19.16
C ARG A 550 -0.66 16.56 17.95
N GLY A 551 -0.81 17.11 16.75
CA GLY A 551 -0.05 16.71 15.57
C GLY A 551 1.33 17.37 15.55
N GLY A 552 2.39 16.57 15.69
CA GLY A 552 3.77 17.03 15.57
C GLY A 552 4.20 17.10 14.11
N GLY A 553 4.33 18.32 13.56
CA GLY A 553 4.75 18.54 12.18
C GLY A 553 6.22 18.91 12.07
N TRP A 554 6.97 18.18 11.24
CA TRP A 554 8.29 18.58 10.76
C TRP A 554 8.34 18.42 9.24
N GLY A 555 8.34 19.53 8.52
CA GLY A 555 8.52 19.56 7.06
C GLY A 555 8.97 20.96 6.61
N PRO A 556 9.97 21.08 5.71
CA PRO A 556 10.44 22.37 5.24
C PRO A 556 9.38 23.07 4.37
N VAL A 557 9.29 24.39 4.50
CA VAL A 557 8.37 25.25 3.75
C VAL A 557 9.11 25.82 2.55
N GLU A 558 8.64 25.55 1.32
CA GLU A 558 9.12 26.23 0.13
C GLU A 558 8.44 27.60 -0.02
N VAL A 559 9.25 28.64 -0.14
CA VAL A 559 8.80 30.00 -0.44
C VAL A 559 8.59 30.11 -1.95
N ALA A 560 7.38 30.47 -2.38
CA ALA A 560 7.08 30.74 -3.78
C ALA A 560 7.96 31.89 -4.31
N GLY A 561 8.89 31.58 -5.22
CA GLY A 561 9.70 32.58 -5.91
C GLY A 561 8.87 33.36 -6.93
N THR A 562 8.82 34.68 -6.78
CA THR A 562 8.29 35.62 -7.77
C THR A 562 9.17 35.62 -9.02
N SER A 563 8.55 35.49 -10.20
CA SER A 563 9.29 35.46 -11.47
C SER A 563 9.94 36.81 -11.76
N VAL A 564 11.26 36.82 -11.89
CA VAL A 564 12.03 37.90 -12.51
C VAL A 564 11.66 37.95 -13.99
N ARG A 565 11.11 39.08 -14.46
CA ARG A 565 10.95 39.38 -15.88
C ARG A 565 12.13 40.26 -16.30
N ASP A 566 12.91 39.79 -17.25
CA ASP A 566 13.87 40.60 -18.00
C ASP A 566 13.29 41.06 -19.37
N PRO A 567 13.81 42.16 -19.95
CA PRO A 567 13.03 43.11 -20.76
C PRO A 567 13.45 43.15 -22.24
N ILE A 568 12.52 43.53 -23.14
CA ILE A 568 12.79 43.89 -24.55
C ILE A 568 11.64 44.82 -25.06
N PRO A 569 11.83 45.83 -25.95
CA PRO A 569 12.92 46.79 -26.11
C PRO A 569 12.40 48.26 -26.26
N LEU A 570 13.35 49.16 -26.46
CA LEU A 570 13.27 50.61 -26.71
C LEU A 570 12.22 51.06 -27.74
N GLY A 571 11.47 52.09 -27.34
CA GLY A 571 10.67 52.96 -28.20
C GLY A 571 10.66 54.37 -27.59
N GLU A 572 11.35 55.28 -28.28
CA GLU A 572 11.50 56.70 -28.02
C GLU A 572 10.15 57.45 -28.07
N VAL A 573 9.96 58.49 -27.24
CA VAL A 573 9.36 59.81 -27.55
C VAL A 573 9.11 60.61 -26.26
N ASP A 574 9.54 61.87 -26.36
CA ASP A 574 9.45 63.05 -25.50
C ASP A 574 8.28 63.22 -24.52
N GLY A 575 8.53 63.99 -23.44
CA GLY A 575 7.45 64.70 -22.74
C GLY A 575 7.73 65.17 -21.31
N THR A 576 8.35 66.35 -21.20
CA THR A 576 8.48 67.28 -20.06
C THR A 576 7.41 67.33 -18.95
N SER A 577 7.91 67.68 -17.75
CA SER A 577 7.28 68.51 -16.68
C SER A 577 6.22 67.83 -15.77
N SER A 578 5.97 68.23 -14.52
CA SER A 578 6.67 68.96 -13.47
C SER A 578 5.69 68.99 -12.28
N SER A 579 6.23 69.03 -11.04
CA SER A 579 5.58 69.63 -9.86
C SER A 579 4.35 68.90 -9.30
N SER A 580 3.99 68.95 -8.02
CA SER A 580 4.57 69.52 -6.81
C SER A 580 3.68 69.12 -5.62
N SER A 581 4.26 69.13 -4.42
CA SER A 581 3.67 69.64 -3.16
C SER A 581 2.40 68.96 -2.60
N LYS A 582 2.20 68.78 -1.29
CA LYS A 582 2.72 69.48 -0.11
C LYS A 582 2.26 68.71 1.14
N LYS A 583 3.08 68.80 2.19
CA LYS A 583 2.78 69.10 3.61
C LYS A 583 1.48 68.52 4.22
N GLY A 584 1.49 67.93 5.41
CA GLY A 584 2.53 67.85 6.42
C GLY A 584 1.91 67.68 7.82
N LEU A 585 2.77 67.26 8.76
CA LEU A 585 2.81 67.59 10.20
C LEU A 585 1.55 67.32 11.07
N ALA A 586 1.63 66.88 12.33
CA ALA A 586 2.73 66.48 13.19
C ALA A 586 2.15 66.06 14.56
N THR A 587 2.84 65.10 15.21
CA THR A 587 3.17 65.04 16.66
C THR A 587 2.02 64.90 17.68
N SER A 588 2.16 64.30 18.86
CA SER A 588 3.28 63.86 19.71
C SER A 588 2.69 62.91 20.77
N GLY A 589 3.33 61.78 21.11
CA GLY A 589 4.04 61.56 22.40
C GLY A 589 3.11 61.04 23.51
N ARG A 590 3.45 60.12 24.43
CA ARG A 590 4.71 59.62 24.99
C ARG A 590 4.45 58.26 25.70
N HIS A 591 5.49 57.42 25.67
CA HIS A 591 5.98 56.43 26.66
C HIS A 591 5.19 56.07 27.92
N VAL A 592 5.19 54.76 28.27
CA VAL A 592 5.81 54.17 29.50
C VAL A 592 6.11 52.66 29.28
N ARG A 593 7.24 52.18 29.82
CA ARG A 593 7.73 50.78 29.92
C ARG A 593 7.07 50.02 31.09
N SER A 594 6.99 48.67 31.04
CA SER A 594 7.58 47.76 32.06
C SER A 594 7.28 46.26 31.82
N LEU A 595 8.23 45.44 32.27
CA LEU A 595 8.37 43.97 32.33
C LEU A 595 7.35 43.19 33.20
N HIS A 596 7.12 41.91 32.87
CA HIS A 596 7.19 40.66 33.69
C HIS A 596 6.62 39.48 32.86
N ALA A 597 7.32 38.38 32.56
CA ALA A 597 7.68 37.18 33.35
C ALA A 597 6.53 36.18 33.63
N LEU A 598 6.70 34.96 33.08
CA LEU A 598 6.27 33.62 33.52
C LEU A 598 4.77 33.30 33.76
N ALA A 599 4.23 32.39 32.95
CA ALA A 599 3.73 31.06 33.34
C ALA A 599 3.52 30.20 32.08
#